data_AF-A0A9W6LTK9-F1
#
_entry.id   AF-A0A9W6LTK9-F1
#
_cell.length_a   1.000
_cell.length_b   1.000
_cell.length_c   1.000
_cell.angle_alpha   90.00
_cell.angle_beta   90.00
_cell.angle_gamma   90.00
#
_symmetry.space_group_name_H-M   'P 1'
#
loop_
_entity.id
_entity.type
_entity.pdbx_description
1 polymer ?
#
loop_
_entity_poly.entity_id
_entity_poly.type
_entity_poly.pdbx_seq_one_letter_code
_entity_poly.pdbx_strand_id
1 'polypeptide(L)'
;MTKHRTLSDYASRRFRLAGNALLEFNNPFFAQIDKLKADFEAQGTHFVSFANYDYLGLANHPRIREEAKREVDGLGIGALASRLVGGERTTHKQFEAEIAKFIGMESALALVSGYLANVTTIAYLMNGKRDAIFIDELAHNSIVYGAEGAPATVVKFRHNDMDHLDHLLARHREEYRNVLVVVEGVYSMDGDTADLPRLLEIKDKYKIWLMVDEAHSLGVLGETGRGLAEHQGVDPQRIDLIVGTLSKSLASCGGYICARKEVIEWFRFTLPGFVYSVGFSPVVLAAARTALQLMQEETWRIDKLARNAELFRHVAHENGFSTGPAIGRGVVPILFESDLETMWAARHLLEKGYYVPPVVRIGVPKDGPRLRFFFSANHTEAEIRGVIAALRDIPPVSEEAQRIVAAAMSGAAA
;
A
#
# COMPACT_ATOMS: atom_id res chain seq x y z
N MET A 1 19.12 -27.26 -16.44
CA MET A 1 17.79 -26.65 -16.25
C MET A 1 16.73 -27.59 -16.79
N THR A 2 15.79 -28.04 -15.96
CA THR A 2 14.64 -28.84 -16.43
C THR A 2 13.78 -27.97 -17.33
N LYS A 3 13.68 -28.31 -18.62
CA LYS A 3 12.78 -27.62 -19.54
C LYS A 3 11.35 -28.07 -19.26
N HIS A 4 10.45 -27.12 -19.10
CA HIS A 4 9.02 -27.38 -18.98
C HIS A 4 8.46 -27.73 -20.36
N ARG A 5 7.64 -28.78 -20.46
CA ARG A 5 7.07 -29.22 -21.75
C ARG A 5 5.82 -28.42 -22.11
N THR A 6 5.09 -27.94 -21.11
CA THR A 6 3.91 -27.09 -21.27
C THR A 6 3.93 -25.91 -20.29
N LEU A 7 3.10 -24.89 -20.59
CA LEU A 7 2.82 -23.80 -19.64
C LEU A 7 2.21 -24.35 -18.34
N SER A 8 1.37 -25.38 -18.43
CA SER A 8 0.77 -26.04 -17.26
C SER A 8 1.83 -26.66 -16.36
N ASP A 9 2.82 -27.37 -16.93
CA ASP A 9 3.93 -27.96 -16.14
C ASP A 9 4.75 -26.87 -15.42
N TYR A 10 4.96 -25.73 -16.10
CA TYR A 10 5.62 -24.58 -15.51
C TYR A 10 4.79 -23.99 -14.37
N ALA A 11 3.49 -23.78 -14.60
CA ALA A 11 2.56 -23.23 -13.62
C ALA A 11 2.44 -24.13 -12.38
N SER A 12 2.22 -25.44 -12.54
CA SER A 12 2.14 -26.39 -11.43
C SER A 12 3.41 -26.41 -10.60
N ARG A 13 4.60 -26.37 -11.24
CA ARG A 13 5.86 -26.29 -10.49
C ARG A 13 6.01 -24.94 -9.77
N ARG A 14 5.72 -23.83 -10.45
CA ARG A 14 5.81 -22.49 -9.85
C ARG A 14 4.85 -22.34 -8.68
N PHE A 15 3.63 -22.86 -8.79
CA PHE A 15 2.63 -22.79 -7.72
C PHE A 15 2.98 -23.68 -6.53
N ARG A 16 3.53 -24.88 -6.78
CA ARG A 16 4.09 -25.73 -5.72
C ARG A 16 5.21 -25.02 -4.97
N LEU A 17 6.16 -24.40 -5.69
CA LEU A 17 7.24 -23.60 -5.09
C LEU A 17 6.71 -22.35 -4.37
N ALA A 18 5.54 -21.84 -4.78
CA ALA A 18 4.89 -20.73 -4.13
C ALA A 18 4.14 -21.12 -2.85
N GLY A 19 4.18 -22.38 -2.40
CA GLY A 19 3.57 -22.78 -1.13
C GLY A 19 2.10 -23.22 -1.27
N ASN A 20 1.70 -23.78 -2.41
CA ASN A 20 0.35 -24.35 -2.62
C ASN A 20 -0.11 -25.28 -1.47
N ALA A 21 0.83 -26.04 -0.90
CA ALA A 21 0.65 -26.84 0.31
C ALA A 21 -0.10 -26.13 1.45
N LEU A 22 0.25 -24.87 1.74
CA LEU A 22 -0.38 -24.06 2.78
C LEU A 22 -1.81 -23.65 2.40
N LEU A 23 -2.07 -23.48 1.10
CA LEU A 23 -3.36 -23.04 0.56
C LEU A 23 -4.38 -24.18 0.50
N GLU A 24 -3.95 -25.41 0.21
CA GLU A 24 -4.83 -26.59 0.17
C GLU A 24 -5.45 -26.90 1.54
N PHE A 25 -4.72 -26.64 2.62
CA PHE A 25 -5.21 -26.84 3.97
C PHE A 25 -6.25 -25.79 4.38
N ASN A 26 -5.95 -24.52 4.13
CA ASN A 26 -6.83 -23.41 4.44
C ASN A 26 -6.46 -22.23 3.55
N ASN A 27 -7.31 -21.89 2.58
CA ASN A 27 -7.07 -20.75 1.70
C ASN A 27 -7.82 -19.50 2.21
N PRO A 28 -7.16 -18.59 2.95
CA PRO A 28 -7.78 -17.36 3.43
C PRO A 28 -7.85 -16.27 2.36
N PHE A 29 -7.31 -16.51 1.15
CA PHE A 29 -7.24 -15.51 0.08
C PHE A 29 -8.43 -15.60 -0.85
N PHE A 30 -8.72 -14.51 -1.56
CA PHE A 30 -9.87 -14.37 -2.47
C PHE A 30 -11.25 -14.52 -1.80
N ALA A 31 -11.30 -14.37 -0.47
CA ALA A 31 -12.56 -14.32 0.26
C ALA A 31 -13.44 -13.17 -0.25
N GLN A 32 -14.69 -13.49 -0.60
CA GLN A 32 -15.71 -12.50 -0.97
C GLN A 32 -16.21 -11.82 0.30
N ILE A 33 -15.61 -10.68 0.65
CA ILE A 33 -15.84 -10.01 1.95
C ILE A 33 -17.29 -9.59 2.14
N ASP A 34 -17.95 -9.16 1.06
CA ASP A 34 -19.38 -8.83 1.03
C ASP A 34 -20.25 -10.05 1.38
N LYS A 35 -19.94 -11.21 0.81
CA LYS A 35 -20.63 -12.47 1.13
C LYS A 35 -20.31 -12.94 2.54
N LEU A 36 -19.04 -12.95 2.94
CA LEU A 36 -18.64 -13.33 4.30
C LEU A 36 -19.39 -12.50 5.33
N LYS A 37 -19.41 -11.19 5.17
CA LYS A 37 -20.15 -10.29 6.06
C LYS A 37 -21.62 -10.71 6.16
N ALA A 38 -22.31 -10.91 5.03
CA ALA A 38 -23.70 -11.32 5.01
C ALA A 38 -23.94 -12.68 5.70
N ASP A 39 -23.05 -13.66 5.48
CA ASP A 39 -23.15 -15.00 6.06
C ASP A 39 -22.99 -14.96 7.60
N PHE A 40 -22.03 -14.19 8.12
CA PHE A 40 -21.85 -13.99 9.57
C PHE A 40 -23.03 -13.25 10.21
N GLU A 41 -23.50 -12.18 9.57
CA GLU A 41 -24.65 -11.40 10.04
C GLU A 41 -25.93 -12.25 10.07
N ALA A 42 -26.15 -13.12 9.08
CA ALA A 42 -27.28 -14.04 9.04
C ALA A 42 -27.26 -15.08 10.18
N GLN A 43 -26.07 -15.40 10.70
CA GLN A 43 -25.87 -16.27 11.86
C GLN A 43 -25.89 -15.51 13.19
N GLY A 44 -26.16 -14.20 13.18
CA GLY A 44 -26.16 -13.35 14.37
C GLY A 44 -24.77 -13.05 14.92
N THR A 45 -23.71 -13.26 14.13
CA THR A 45 -22.33 -12.97 14.51
C THR A 45 -21.87 -11.68 13.86
N HIS A 46 -21.31 -10.77 14.65
CA HIS A 46 -20.78 -9.50 14.14
C HIS A 46 -19.50 -9.74 13.32
N PHE A 47 -19.43 -9.15 12.12
CA PHE A 47 -18.28 -9.30 11.23
C PHE A 47 -17.46 -8.02 11.13
N VAL A 48 -16.15 -8.15 11.30
CA VAL A 48 -15.19 -7.05 11.24
C VAL A 48 -14.03 -7.42 10.34
N SER A 49 -13.73 -6.58 9.35
CA SER A 49 -12.52 -6.70 8.54
C SER A 49 -11.45 -5.73 9.03
N PHE A 50 -10.23 -6.23 9.21
CA PHE A 50 -9.01 -5.43 9.34
C PHE A 50 -8.13 -5.56 8.10
N ALA A 51 -8.70 -5.96 6.97
CA ALA A 51 -7.99 -6.22 5.71
C ALA A 51 -8.16 -5.13 4.65
N ASN A 52 -9.09 -4.19 4.88
CA ASN A 52 -9.42 -3.14 3.92
C ASN A 52 -8.65 -1.87 4.25
N TYR A 53 -8.19 -1.16 3.22
CA TYR A 53 -7.43 0.08 3.38
C TYR A 53 -8.31 1.33 3.40
N ASP A 54 -9.58 1.19 3.83
CA ASP A 54 -10.53 2.29 3.99
C ASP A 54 -10.29 3.02 5.32
N TYR A 55 -9.12 3.66 5.41
CA TYR A 55 -8.60 4.30 6.61
C TYR A 55 -9.59 5.31 7.23
N LEU A 56 -10.27 6.09 6.39
CA LEU A 56 -11.20 7.12 6.84
C LEU A 56 -12.65 6.62 6.94
N GLY A 57 -12.91 5.37 6.57
CA GLY A 57 -14.26 4.81 6.64
C GLY A 57 -15.22 5.44 5.64
N LEU A 58 -14.71 5.83 4.46
CA LEU A 58 -15.42 6.61 3.45
C LEU A 58 -15.99 5.74 2.33
N ALA A 59 -15.64 4.46 2.22
CA ALA A 59 -16.05 3.60 1.10
C ALA A 59 -17.56 3.56 0.85
N ASN A 60 -18.38 3.72 1.90
CA ASN A 60 -19.84 3.72 1.82
C ASN A 60 -20.48 5.10 2.08
N HIS A 61 -19.70 6.19 2.06
CA HIS A 61 -20.22 7.52 2.37
C HIS A 61 -21.32 7.95 1.37
N PRO A 62 -22.50 8.42 1.82
CA PRO A 62 -23.61 8.78 0.93
C PRO A 62 -23.24 9.82 -0.13
N ARG A 63 -22.50 10.88 0.25
CA ARG A 63 -22.06 11.92 -0.69
C ARG A 63 -21.17 11.38 -1.81
N ILE A 64 -20.28 10.43 -1.52
CA ILE A 64 -19.43 9.81 -2.55
C ILE A 64 -20.29 9.04 -3.56
N ARG A 65 -21.27 8.26 -3.06
CA ARG A 65 -22.21 7.51 -3.91
C ARG A 65 -23.08 8.42 -4.75
N GLU A 66 -23.52 9.56 -4.21
CA GLU A 66 -24.32 10.54 -4.93
C GLU A 66 -23.52 11.22 -6.04
N GLU A 67 -22.31 11.71 -5.75
CA GLU A 67 -21.46 12.35 -6.76
C GLU A 67 -21.04 11.38 -7.87
N ALA A 68 -20.74 10.12 -7.53
CA ALA A 68 -20.46 9.10 -8.54
C ALA A 68 -21.66 8.88 -9.49
N LYS A 69 -22.90 8.87 -8.98
CA LYS A 69 -24.11 8.75 -9.82
C LYS A 69 -24.30 9.95 -10.72
N ARG A 70 -24.13 11.17 -10.19
CA ARG A 70 -24.21 12.40 -10.98
C ARG A 70 -23.19 12.40 -12.13
N GLU A 71 -21.97 11.93 -11.85
CA GLU A 71 -20.94 11.82 -12.88
C GLU A 71 -21.27 10.78 -13.94
N VAL A 72 -21.89 9.65 -13.55
CA VAL A 72 -22.42 8.65 -14.51
C VAL A 72 -23.47 9.28 -15.42
N ASP A 73 -24.43 10.01 -14.86
CA ASP A 73 -25.51 10.65 -15.61
C ASP A 73 -25.00 11.76 -16.54
N GLY A 74 -23.90 12.43 -16.17
CA GLY A 74 -23.33 13.55 -16.92
C GLY A 74 -22.28 13.15 -17.97
N LEU A 75 -21.22 12.44 -17.57
CA LEU A 75 -20.05 12.14 -18.41
C LEU A 75 -19.95 10.66 -18.81
N GLY A 76 -20.84 9.81 -18.30
CA GLY A 76 -20.79 8.37 -18.51
C GLY A 76 -19.68 7.68 -17.71
N ILE A 77 -19.56 6.36 -17.89
CA ILE A 77 -18.73 5.51 -17.02
C ILE A 77 -17.22 5.69 -17.26
N GLY A 78 -16.79 5.93 -18.51
CA GLY A 78 -15.38 5.85 -18.89
C GLY A 78 -14.89 7.04 -19.72
N ALA A 79 -13.57 7.18 -19.80
CA ALA A 79 -12.92 8.17 -20.67
C ALA A 79 -12.95 7.78 -22.15
N LEU A 80 -13.07 6.48 -22.47
CA LEU A 80 -13.21 5.92 -23.83
C LEU A 80 -12.05 6.21 -24.81
N ALA A 81 -10.96 6.81 -24.35
CA ALA A 81 -9.70 7.02 -25.07
C ALA A 81 -8.59 7.36 -24.06
N SER A 82 -7.33 7.43 -24.50
CA SER A 82 -6.26 8.02 -23.67
C SER A 82 -6.53 9.51 -23.45
N ARG A 83 -6.06 10.06 -22.32
CA ARG A 83 -6.31 11.47 -21.96
C ARG A 83 -5.79 12.45 -23.01
N LEU A 84 -4.62 12.17 -23.58
CA LEU A 84 -3.98 13.01 -24.59
C LEU A 84 -4.80 13.14 -25.89
N VAL A 85 -5.53 12.09 -26.29
CA VAL A 85 -6.22 12.06 -27.59
C VAL A 85 -7.68 12.50 -27.50
N GLY A 86 -8.42 11.99 -26.52
CA GLY A 86 -9.86 12.29 -26.38
C GLY A 86 -10.49 11.82 -25.07
N GLY A 87 -9.68 11.33 -24.14
CA GLY A 87 -10.11 10.80 -22.84
C GLY A 87 -10.12 11.83 -21.72
N GLU A 88 -9.66 13.06 -21.98
CA GLU A 88 -9.71 14.13 -20.98
C GLU A 88 -11.17 14.48 -20.65
N ARG A 89 -11.43 14.69 -19.36
CA ARG A 89 -12.73 15.09 -18.80
C ARG A 89 -12.50 16.17 -17.76
N THR A 90 -13.49 17.04 -17.55
CA THR A 90 -13.42 18.18 -16.60
C THR A 90 -12.95 17.77 -15.21
N THR A 91 -13.40 16.61 -14.73
CA THR A 91 -13.09 16.06 -13.40
C THR A 91 -11.61 15.77 -13.19
N HIS A 92 -10.84 15.52 -14.26
CA HIS A 92 -9.41 15.27 -14.16
C HIS A 92 -8.63 16.49 -13.65
N LYS A 93 -8.79 17.63 -14.31
CA LYS A 93 -8.10 18.87 -13.91
C LYS A 93 -8.55 19.36 -12.53
N GLN A 94 -9.83 19.18 -12.21
CA GLN A 94 -10.37 19.55 -10.89
C GLN A 94 -9.71 18.72 -9.79
N PHE A 95 -9.67 17.40 -9.95
CA PHE A 95 -9.00 16.53 -8.99
C PHE A 95 -7.49 16.82 -8.89
N GLU A 96 -6.80 16.95 -10.02
CA GLU A 96 -5.35 17.26 -10.05
C GLU A 96 -5.01 18.56 -9.31
N ALA A 97 -5.81 19.61 -9.49
CA ALA A 97 -5.62 20.87 -8.79
C ALA A 97 -5.90 20.73 -7.27
N GLU A 98 -6.96 20.02 -6.89
CA GLU A 98 -7.33 19.82 -5.49
C GLU A 98 -6.30 18.97 -4.73
N ILE A 99 -5.82 17.86 -5.31
CA ILE A 99 -4.83 17.00 -4.66
C ILE A 99 -3.46 17.67 -4.55
N ALA A 100 -3.02 18.39 -5.58
CA ALA A 100 -1.77 19.16 -5.53
C ALA A 100 -1.83 20.21 -4.41
N LYS A 101 -2.91 20.98 -4.36
CA LYS A 101 -3.15 21.98 -3.32
C LYS A 101 -3.21 21.35 -1.93
N PHE A 102 -3.88 20.22 -1.77
CA PHE A 102 -4.01 19.55 -0.49
C PHE A 102 -2.65 19.08 0.05
N ILE A 103 -1.84 18.44 -0.79
CA ILE A 103 -0.50 17.95 -0.41
C ILE A 103 0.49 19.11 -0.22
N GLY A 104 0.28 20.26 -0.88
CA GLY A 104 1.19 21.41 -0.84
C GLY A 104 2.20 21.43 -1.98
N MET A 105 1.89 20.73 -3.09
CA MET A 105 2.70 20.67 -4.31
C MET A 105 2.12 21.56 -5.41
N GLU A 106 2.93 21.92 -6.40
CA GLU A 106 2.53 22.86 -7.45
C GLU A 106 1.55 22.26 -8.46
N SER A 107 1.70 20.98 -8.78
CA SER A 107 0.86 20.31 -9.77
C SER A 107 0.78 18.81 -9.50
N ALA A 108 -0.24 18.18 -10.08
CA ALA A 108 -0.43 16.74 -10.02
C ALA A 108 -0.88 16.17 -11.37
N LEU A 109 -0.60 14.88 -11.56
CA LEU A 109 -1.06 14.08 -12.69
C LEU A 109 -1.78 12.84 -12.16
N ALA A 110 -3.03 12.64 -12.56
CA ALA A 110 -3.82 11.47 -12.18
C ALA A 110 -3.65 10.32 -13.19
N LEU A 111 -3.44 9.10 -12.67
CA LEU A 111 -3.25 7.86 -13.41
C LEU A 111 -4.27 6.80 -12.97
N VAL A 112 -4.48 5.79 -13.82
CA VAL A 112 -5.47 4.72 -13.60
C VAL A 112 -5.08 3.71 -12.50
N SER A 113 -3.86 3.78 -11.97
CA SER A 113 -3.38 2.87 -10.91
C SER A 113 -2.20 3.47 -10.15
N GLY A 114 -2.21 3.36 -8.82
CA GLY A 114 -1.05 3.70 -7.97
C GLY A 114 0.16 2.79 -8.21
N TYR A 115 -0.08 1.50 -8.51
CA TYR A 115 0.99 0.58 -8.92
C TYR A 115 1.67 1.07 -10.21
N LEU A 116 0.86 1.42 -11.22
CA LEU A 116 1.37 1.94 -12.48
C LEU A 116 2.08 3.29 -12.29
N ALA A 117 1.57 4.17 -11.43
CA ALA A 117 2.19 5.45 -11.13
C ALA A 117 3.65 5.28 -10.67
N ASN A 118 3.93 4.36 -9.76
CA ASN A 118 5.31 4.02 -9.39
C ASN A 118 6.11 3.45 -10.56
N VAL A 119 5.62 2.36 -11.17
CA VAL A 119 6.35 1.62 -12.21
C VAL A 119 6.72 2.53 -13.38
N THR A 120 5.76 3.28 -13.91
CA THR A 120 6.01 4.13 -15.07
C THR A 120 6.86 5.34 -14.74
N THR A 121 6.72 5.93 -13.55
CA THR A 121 7.48 7.13 -13.18
C THR A 121 8.95 6.80 -13.00
N ILE A 122 9.24 5.76 -12.22
CA ILE A 122 10.61 5.34 -11.92
C ILE A 122 11.32 4.89 -13.21
N ALA A 123 10.71 3.98 -13.97
CA ALA A 123 11.32 3.42 -15.18
C ALA A 123 11.51 4.48 -16.28
N TYR A 124 10.59 5.43 -16.40
CA TYR A 124 10.69 6.50 -17.40
C TYR A 124 11.73 7.55 -17.02
N LEU A 125 11.76 7.97 -15.75
CA LEU A 125 12.68 8.97 -15.24
C LEU A 125 14.13 8.48 -15.27
N MET A 126 14.36 7.23 -14.87
CA MET A 126 15.69 6.65 -14.65
C MET A 126 16.12 5.77 -15.83
N ASN A 127 16.04 6.33 -17.03
CA ASN A 127 16.25 5.58 -18.28
C ASN A 127 17.70 5.56 -18.80
N GLY A 128 18.64 6.23 -18.12
CA GLY A 128 20.05 6.28 -18.49
C GLY A 128 20.88 5.13 -17.92
N LYS A 129 21.80 4.58 -18.71
CA LYS A 129 22.74 3.53 -18.26
C LYS A 129 23.73 3.97 -17.18
N ARG A 130 23.87 5.29 -16.95
CA ARG A 130 24.69 5.87 -15.88
C ARG A 130 23.82 6.46 -14.77
N ASP A 131 22.54 6.11 -14.71
CA ASP A 131 21.67 6.50 -13.62
C ASP A 131 21.67 5.41 -12.54
N ALA A 132 21.32 5.77 -11.31
CA ALA A 132 21.13 4.81 -10.23
C ALA A 132 19.87 5.08 -9.40
N ILE A 133 19.25 4.00 -8.94
CA ILE A 133 18.03 4.02 -8.13
C ILE A 133 18.35 3.33 -6.82
N PHE A 134 18.21 4.07 -5.73
CA PHE A 134 18.40 3.58 -4.37
C PHE A 134 17.02 3.35 -3.76
N ILE A 135 16.71 2.12 -3.41
CA ILE A 135 15.42 1.76 -2.82
C ILE A 135 15.63 1.08 -1.48
N ASP A 136 14.73 1.35 -0.54
CA ASP A 136 14.65 0.59 0.71
C ASP A 136 14.41 -0.89 0.39
N GLU A 137 15.04 -1.81 1.12
CA GLU A 137 14.91 -3.24 0.85
C GLU A 137 13.48 -3.78 1.02
N LEU A 138 12.65 -3.10 1.83
CA LEU A 138 11.23 -3.41 2.05
C LEU A 138 10.28 -2.61 1.15
N ALA A 139 10.81 -1.85 0.19
CA ALA A 139 10.00 -1.05 -0.72
C ALA A 139 8.93 -1.87 -1.42
N HIS A 140 7.74 -1.27 -1.57
CA HIS A 140 6.59 -1.89 -2.20
C HIS A 140 6.93 -2.41 -3.59
N ASN A 141 6.32 -3.53 -3.97
CA ASN A 141 6.63 -4.24 -5.21
C ASN A 141 6.55 -3.35 -6.47
N SER A 142 5.67 -2.33 -6.50
CA SER A 142 5.62 -1.39 -7.62
C SER A 142 6.88 -0.52 -7.76
N ILE A 143 7.52 -0.16 -6.65
CA ILE A 143 8.79 0.56 -6.63
C ILE A 143 9.89 -0.38 -7.15
N VAL A 144 9.95 -1.60 -6.62
CA VAL A 144 10.92 -2.64 -7.04
C VAL A 144 10.81 -2.90 -8.55
N TYR A 145 9.60 -3.16 -9.06
CA TYR A 145 9.40 -3.40 -10.50
C TYR A 145 9.67 -2.16 -11.36
N GLY A 146 9.38 -0.96 -10.87
CA GLY A 146 9.75 0.28 -11.55
C GLY A 146 11.26 0.44 -11.66
N ALA A 147 11.99 0.13 -10.59
CA ALA A 147 13.44 0.21 -10.54
C ALA A 147 14.11 -0.87 -11.39
N GLU A 148 13.71 -2.13 -11.23
CA GLU A 148 14.27 -3.27 -11.99
C GLU A 148 13.91 -3.22 -13.48
N GLY A 149 12.80 -2.57 -13.83
CA GLY A 149 12.42 -2.33 -15.22
C GLY A 149 13.22 -1.21 -15.90
N ALA A 150 13.97 -0.41 -15.13
CA ALA A 150 14.76 0.70 -15.63
C ALA A 150 16.16 0.24 -16.11
N PRO A 151 16.74 0.88 -17.14
CA PRO A 151 18.15 0.71 -17.50
C PRO A 151 19.17 1.13 -16.43
N ALA A 152 18.74 1.87 -15.41
CA ALA A 152 19.57 2.35 -14.32
C ALA A 152 20.12 1.21 -13.43
N THR A 153 21.18 1.49 -12.69
CA THR A 153 21.67 0.57 -11.65
C THR A 153 20.76 0.61 -10.44
N VAL A 154 20.23 -0.53 -10.00
CA VAL A 154 19.41 -0.61 -8.78
C VAL A 154 20.28 -1.00 -7.59
N VAL A 155 20.23 -0.21 -6.53
CA VAL A 155 20.93 -0.45 -5.27
C VAL A 155 19.90 -0.51 -4.15
N LYS A 156 19.92 -1.59 -3.36
CA LYS A 156 19.09 -1.70 -2.16
C LYS A 156 19.89 -1.27 -0.93
N PHE A 157 19.29 -0.45 -0.08
CA PHE A 157 19.82 -0.17 1.25
C PHE A 157 18.94 -0.83 2.31
N ARG A 158 19.57 -1.28 3.40
CA ARG A 158 18.91 -1.82 4.59
C ARG A 158 17.73 -0.97 5.04
N HIS A 159 16.68 -1.65 5.48
CA HIS A 159 15.41 -1.02 5.83
C HIS A 159 15.57 0.10 6.86
N ASN A 160 15.08 1.29 6.50
CA ASN A 160 15.09 2.48 7.34
C ASN A 160 16.48 2.87 7.92
N ASP A 161 17.57 2.42 7.28
CA ASP A 161 18.96 2.64 7.72
C ASP A 161 19.60 3.76 6.89
N MET A 162 19.44 4.99 7.38
CA MET A 162 19.95 6.18 6.71
C MET A 162 21.49 6.27 6.70
N ASP A 163 22.16 5.65 7.66
CA ASP A 163 23.63 5.61 7.71
C ASP A 163 24.18 4.68 6.63
N HIS A 164 23.50 3.56 6.38
CA HIS A 164 23.83 2.69 5.26
C HIS A 164 23.58 3.37 3.91
N LEU A 165 22.46 4.10 3.77
CA LEU A 165 22.22 4.89 2.56
C LEU A 165 23.31 5.94 2.34
N ASP A 166 23.68 6.72 3.38
CA ASP A 166 24.77 7.70 3.33
C ASP A 166 26.10 7.05 2.96
N HIS A 167 26.41 5.89 3.55
CA HIS A 167 27.62 5.11 3.23
C HIS A 167 27.67 4.68 1.75
N LEU A 168 26.58 4.13 1.22
CA LEU A 168 26.51 3.69 -0.17
C LEU A 168 26.63 4.88 -1.14
N LEU A 169 25.97 6.00 -0.84
CA LEU A 169 26.07 7.22 -1.64
C LEU A 169 27.47 7.83 -1.56
N ALA A 170 28.10 7.88 -0.39
CA ALA A 170 29.48 8.34 -0.25
C ALA A 170 30.45 7.58 -1.16
N ARG A 171 30.21 6.28 -1.33
CA ARG A 171 31.07 5.39 -2.11
C ARG A 171 30.79 5.46 -3.61
N HIS A 172 29.52 5.53 -4.01
CA HIS A 172 29.10 5.26 -5.38
C HIS A 172 28.45 6.46 -6.10
N ARG A 173 28.12 7.56 -5.41
CA ARG A 173 27.38 8.69 -6.01
C ARG A 173 28.05 9.25 -7.27
N GLU A 174 29.38 9.40 -7.26
CA GLU A 174 30.15 9.97 -8.37
C GLU A 174 30.22 9.07 -9.61
N GLU A 175 29.87 7.79 -9.48
CA GLU A 175 29.81 6.85 -10.61
C GLU A 175 28.59 7.12 -11.52
N TYR A 176 27.59 7.82 -10.98
CA TYR A 176 26.29 8.02 -11.62
C TYR A 176 26.03 9.48 -11.99
N ARG A 177 25.39 9.67 -13.14
CA ARG A 177 24.94 10.98 -13.62
C ARG A 177 23.76 11.48 -12.81
N ASN A 178 22.72 10.66 -12.71
CA ASN A 178 21.50 10.94 -11.96
C ASN A 178 21.29 9.87 -10.91
N VAL A 179 20.80 10.27 -9.73
CA VAL A 179 20.49 9.35 -8.64
C VAL A 179 19.12 9.68 -8.07
N LEU A 180 18.27 8.67 -7.96
CA LEU A 180 16.95 8.74 -7.33
C LEU A 180 16.95 7.84 -6.10
N VAL A 181 16.61 8.40 -4.94
CA VAL A 181 16.22 7.62 -3.76
C VAL A 181 14.70 7.53 -3.72
N VAL A 182 14.19 6.31 -3.49
CA VAL A 182 12.75 6.06 -3.35
C VAL A 182 12.47 5.40 -1.99
N VAL A 183 11.54 5.98 -1.24
CA VAL A 183 11.07 5.48 0.06
C VAL A 183 9.54 5.51 0.13
N GLU A 184 8.97 4.80 1.10
CA GLU A 184 7.55 4.89 1.42
C GLU A 184 7.31 5.82 2.61
N GLY A 185 6.18 6.53 2.60
CA GLY A 185 5.72 7.34 3.72
C GLY A 185 5.43 6.47 4.95
N VAL A 186 4.72 5.37 4.73
CA VAL A 186 4.48 4.29 5.72
C VAL A 186 4.78 2.96 5.04
N TYR A 187 5.69 2.18 5.63
CA TYR A 187 6.01 0.85 5.13
C TYR A 187 4.89 -0.13 5.50
N SER A 188 4.18 -0.62 4.50
CA SER A 188 2.91 -1.34 4.70
C SER A 188 3.02 -2.65 5.51
N MET A 189 4.21 -3.26 5.57
CA MET A 189 4.42 -4.54 6.26
C MET A 189 4.64 -4.39 7.76
N ASP A 190 5.25 -3.28 8.16
CA ASP A 190 5.76 -3.05 9.50
C ASP A 190 5.08 -1.87 10.21
N GLY A 191 4.46 -0.96 9.45
CA GLY A 191 3.73 0.18 10.00
C GLY A 191 4.63 1.26 10.60
N ASP A 192 5.92 1.25 10.28
CA ASP A 192 6.87 2.31 10.55
C ASP A 192 6.97 3.29 9.36
N THR A 193 7.80 4.31 9.51
CA THR A 193 7.92 5.43 8.57
C THR A 193 9.38 5.76 8.29
N ALA A 194 9.67 6.23 7.07
CA ALA A 194 10.99 6.76 6.75
C ALA A 194 11.35 8.02 7.58
N ASP A 195 12.63 8.22 7.85
CA ASP A 195 13.17 9.48 8.43
C ASP A 195 13.35 10.54 7.33
N LEU A 196 12.31 11.33 7.09
CA LEU A 196 12.30 12.34 6.03
C LEU A 196 13.29 13.49 6.28
N PRO A 197 13.43 14.06 7.51
CA PRO A 197 14.48 15.03 7.79
C PRO A 197 15.87 14.53 7.39
N ARG A 198 16.24 13.31 7.79
CA ARG A 198 17.55 12.74 7.46
C ARG A 198 17.72 12.45 5.97
N LEU A 199 16.68 11.98 5.29
CA LEU A 199 16.67 11.81 3.84
C LEU A 199 16.92 13.14 3.12
N LEU A 200 16.35 14.24 3.60
CA LEU A 200 16.54 15.57 3.02
C LEU A 200 17.96 16.10 3.24
N GLU A 201 18.59 15.81 4.37
CA GLU A 201 20.03 16.10 4.58
C GLU A 201 20.90 15.34 3.58
N ILE A 202 20.65 14.04 3.40
CA ILE A 202 21.34 13.18 2.43
C ILE A 202 21.10 13.71 1.01
N LYS A 203 19.86 14.08 0.68
CA LYS A 203 19.49 14.69 -0.60
C LYS A 203 20.33 15.93 -0.89
N ASP A 204 20.43 16.84 0.08
CA ASP A 204 21.17 18.09 -0.07
C ASP A 204 22.68 17.86 -0.16
N LYS A 205 23.22 16.91 0.60
CA LYS A 205 24.64 16.53 0.61
C LYS A 205 25.07 15.97 -0.75
N TYR A 206 24.32 15.02 -1.31
CA TYR A 206 24.69 14.30 -2.53
C TYR A 206 24.06 14.83 -3.82
N LYS A 207 23.23 15.87 -3.73
CA LYS A 207 22.51 16.48 -4.88
C LYS A 207 21.79 15.40 -5.70
N ILE A 208 20.94 14.65 -5.02
CA ILE A 208 20.13 13.57 -5.59
C ILE A 208 18.65 13.96 -5.67
N TRP A 209 17.85 13.13 -6.29
CA TRP A 209 16.39 13.24 -6.29
C TRP A 209 15.78 12.30 -5.24
N LEU A 210 14.64 12.71 -4.69
CA LEU A 210 13.87 11.97 -3.69
C LEU A 210 12.44 11.81 -4.20
N MET A 211 11.99 10.56 -4.19
CA MET A 211 10.60 10.18 -4.41
C MET A 211 10.03 9.52 -3.15
N VAL A 212 8.87 9.99 -2.70
CA VAL A 212 8.14 9.43 -1.56
C VAL A 212 6.81 8.87 -2.03
N ASP A 213 6.56 7.59 -1.75
CA ASP A 213 5.25 6.97 -1.94
C ASP A 213 4.37 7.18 -0.71
N GLU A 214 3.39 8.08 -0.82
CA GLU A 214 2.45 8.47 0.24
C GLU A 214 1.18 7.58 0.27
N ALA A 215 1.19 6.40 -0.36
CA ALA A 215 -0.02 5.59 -0.48
C ALA A 215 -0.60 5.16 0.87
N HIS A 216 0.21 4.83 1.86
CA HIS A 216 -0.26 4.43 3.20
C HIS A 216 -0.29 5.56 4.23
N SER A 217 0.09 6.77 3.85
CA SER A 217 0.25 7.93 4.74
C SER A 217 -0.74 9.06 4.44
N LEU A 218 -1.20 9.23 3.20
CA LEU A 218 -2.28 10.16 2.88
C LEU A 218 -3.56 9.79 3.66
N GLY A 219 -4.12 10.74 4.42
CA GLY A 219 -5.26 10.55 5.32
C GLY A 219 -4.94 9.78 6.61
N VAL A 220 -3.67 9.46 6.87
CA VAL A 220 -3.22 8.63 8.01
C VAL A 220 -2.20 9.36 8.86
N LEU A 221 -1.25 10.05 8.23
CA LEU A 221 -0.15 10.77 8.87
C LEU A 221 -0.35 12.28 8.77
N GLY A 222 0.08 12.99 9.81
CA GLY A 222 -0.08 14.43 9.96
C GLY A 222 -1.40 14.82 10.61
N GLU A 223 -1.48 16.06 11.10
CA GLU A 223 -2.67 16.60 11.77
C GLU A 223 -3.86 16.70 10.80
N THR A 224 -3.60 17.05 9.53
CA THR A 224 -4.65 17.17 8.50
C THR A 224 -4.63 16.02 7.50
N GLY A 225 -3.79 15.01 7.71
CA GLY A 225 -3.73 13.82 6.87
C GLY A 225 -2.98 14.03 5.56
N ARG A 226 -2.06 15.00 5.47
CA ARG A 226 -1.34 15.28 4.22
C ARG A 226 -0.22 14.29 3.92
N GLY A 227 0.19 13.48 4.89
CA GLY A 227 1.21 12.45 4.72
C GLY A 227 2.44 12.64 5.60
N LEU A 228 3.54 11.99 5.21
CA LEU A 228 4.77 11.93 6.00
C LEU A 228 5.39 13.31 6.19
N ALA A 229 5.39 14.15 5.15
CA ALA A 229 5.95 15.51 5.22
C ALA A 229 5.29 16.35 6.32
N GLU A 230 3.96 16.37 6.40
CA GLU A 230 3.24 17.06 7.47
C GLU A 230 3.53 16.43 8.84
N HIS A 231 3.54 15.11 8.91
CA HIS A 231 3.78 14.39 10.17
C HIS A 231 5.12 14.71 10.81
N GLN A 232 6.17 14.94 10.00
CA GLN A 232 7.52 15.24 10.46
C GLN A 232 7.87 16.73 10.36
N GLY A 233 6.89 17.60 10.10
CA GLY A 233 7.09 19.07 10.08
C GLY A 233 7.97 19.56 8.93
N VAL A 234 7.96 18.85 7.81
CA VAL A 234 8.77 19.12 6.62
C VAL A 234 7.93 19.80 5.53
N ASP A 235 8.51 20.78 4.85
CA ASP A 235 7.91 21.36 3.65
C ASP A 235 7.90 20.30 2.50
N PRO A 236 6.72 19.89 2.01
CA PRO A 236 6.59 18.89 0.96
C PRO A 236 7.31 19.30 -0.34
N GLN A 237 7.49 20.60 -0.60
CA GLN A 237 8.19 21.09 -1.79
C GLN A 237 9.69 20.76 -1.84
N ARG A 238 10.26 20.23 -0.75
CA ARG A 238 11.63 19.70 -0.71
C ARG A 238 11.73 18.28 -1.30
N ILE A 239 10.60 17.59 -1.48
CA ILE A 239 10.51 16.28 -2.13
C ILE A 239 10.32 16.54 -3.64
N ASP A 240 11.08 15.85 -4.51
CA ASP A 240 10.98 16.10 -5.95
C ASP A 240 9.72 15.44 -6.55
N LEU A 241 9.35 14.27 -6.05
CA LEU A 241 8.20 13.49 -6.50
C LEU A 241 7.44 12.89 -5.32
N ILE A 242 6.15 13.14 -5.25
CA ILE A 242 5.24 12.43 -4.34
C ILE A 242 4.31 11.57 -5.19
N VAL A 243 4.31 10.26 -4.95
CA VAL A 243 3.38 9.33 -5.61
C VAL A 243 2.38 8.83 -4.59
N GLY A 244 1.15 8.55 -5.02
CA GLY A 244 0.16 7.94 -4.13
C GLY A 244 -0.93 7.19 -4.88
N THR A 245 -1.88 6.67 -4.11
CA THR A 245 -3.00 5.89 -4.62
C THR A 245 -4.34 6.51 -4.24
N LEU A 246 -5.36 6.26 -5.05
CA LEU A 246 -6.75 6.59 -4.73
C LEU A 246 -7.49 5.41 -4.08
N SER A 247 -6.84 4.24 -3.99
CA SER A 247 -7.46 2.98 -3.57
C SER A 247 -7.52 2.73 -2.07
N LYS A 248 -7.17 3.73 -1.27
CA LYS A 248 -7.04 3.62 0.19
C LYS A 248 -7.92 4.67 0.87
N SER A 249 -7.34 5.70 1.49
CA SER A 249 -8.06 6.78 2.16
C SER A 249 -9.04 7.54 1.26
N LEU A 250 -8.81 7.54 -0.05
CA LEU A 250 -9.68 8.18 -1.05
C LEU A 250 -10.78 7.26 -1.60
N ALA A 251 -10.95 6.06 -1.03
CA ALA A 251 -12.12 5.21 -1.23
C ALA A 251 -12.50 4.94 -2.70
N SER A 252 -11.50 4.85 -3.58
CA SER A 252 -11.70 4.73 -5.03
C SER A 252 -10.68 3.78 -5.67
N CYS A 253 -10.23 4.02 -6.89
CA CYS A 253 -9.16 3.27 -7.56
C CYS A 253 -8.39 4.21 -8.48
N GLY A 254 -7.06 4.11 -8.52
CA GLY A 254 -6.22 5.01 -9.31
C GLY A 254 -4.94 5.40 -8.60
N GLY A 255 -4.16 6.28 -9.18
CA GLY A 255 -2.94 6.84 -8.61
C GLY A 255 -2.73 8.29 -9.01
N TYR A 256 -1.75 8.93 -8.38
CA TYR A 256 -1.35 10.28 -8.74
C TYR A 256 0.15 10.47 -8.56
N ILE A 257 0.69 11.47 -9.25
CA ILE A 257 2.05 11.98 -9.08
C ILE A 257 1.92 13.47 -8.80
N CYS A 258 2.53 13.97 -7.74
CA CYS A 258 2.64 15.38 -7.43
C CYS A 258 4.11 15.81 -7.54
N ALA A 259 4.36 16.95 -8.17
CA ALA A 259 5.70 17.49 -8.38
C ALA A 259 5.65 19.00 -8.65
N ARG A 260 6.81 19.58 -8.95
CA ARG A 260 6.90 20.91 -9.59
C ARG A 260 6.12 20.93 -10.90
N LYS A 261 5.58 22.10 -11.26
CA LYS A 261 4.71 22.25 -12.42
C LYS A 261 5.36 21.78 -13.73
N GLU A 262 6.64 22.11 -13.93
CA GLU A 262 7.37 21.78 -15.16
C GLU A 262 7.55 20.25 -15.31
N VAL A 263 7.71 19.54 -14.19
CA VAL A 263 7.83 18.06 -14.18
C VAL A 263 6.50 17.43 -14.58
N ILE A 264 5.39 17.91 -14.01
CA ILE A 264 4.05 17.39 -14.36
C ILE A 264 3.69 17.71 -15.81
N GLU A 265 4.00 18.91 -16.30
CA GLU A 265 3.79 19.25 -17.71
C GLU A 265 4.62 18.36 -18.63
N TRP A 266 5.89 18.09 -18.31
CA TRP A 266 6.69 17.12 -19.05
C TRP A 266 6.06 15.73 -19.06
N PHE A 267 5.66 15.21 -17.90
CA PHE A 267 5.03 13.89 -17.77
C PHE A 267 3.71 13.79 -18.53
N ARG A 268 2.90 14.85 -18.55
CA ARG A 268 1.60 14.89 -19.23
C ARG A 268 1.70 14.56 -20.73
N PHE A 269 2.84 14.85 -21.36
CA PHE A 269 3.06 14.59 -22.79
C PHE A 269 3.94 13.39 -23.09
N THR A 270 4.64 12.84 -22.09
CA THR A 270 5.72 11.89 -22.36
C THR A 270 5.74 10.65 -21.49
N LEU A 271 5.06 10.66 -20.33
CA LEU A 271 5.08 9.54 -19.40
C LEU A 271 4.31 8.33 -20.00
N PRO A 272 4.96 7.20 -20.30
CA PRO A 272 4.33 6.12 -21.09
C PRO A 272 3.07 5.53 -20.45
N GLY A 273 3.10 5.28 -19.13
CA GLY A 273 1.94 4.76 -18.37
C GLY A 273 0.79 5.75 -18.23
N PHE A 274 0.97 6.99 -18.68
CA PHE A 274 -0.09 7.98 -18.83
C PHE A 274 -0.53 8.11 -20.31
N VAL A 275 0.42 8.35 -21.21
CA VAL A 275 0.17 8.67 -22.63
C VAL A 275 -0.39 7.48 -23.41
N TYR A 276 0.14 6.29 -23.18
CA TYR A 276 -0.25 5.06 -23.89
C TYR A 276 -1.23 4.19 -23.09
N SER A 277 -1.74 4.70 -21.97
CA SER A 277 -2.75 4.05 -21.17
C SER A 277 -4.16 4.53 -21.53
N VAL A 278 -5.16 3.79 -21.06
CA VAL A 278 -6.56 4.24 -21.14
C VAL A 278 -6.75 5.48 -20.28
N GLY A 279 -7.67 6.35 -20.69
CA GLY A 279 -8.04 7.52 -19.89
C GLY A 279 -8.74 7.10 -18.61
N PHE A 280 -8.55 7.92 -17.56
CA PHE A 280 -9.03 7.59 -16.24
C PHE A 280 -10.55 7.85 -16.15
N SER A 281 -11.29 6.92 -15.54
CA SER A 281 -12.76 7.02 -15.44
C SER A 281 -13.15 8.30 -14.67
N PRO A 282 -14.00 9.16 -15.25
CA PRO A 282 -14.47 10.36 -14.56
C PRO A 282 -15.25 10.01 -13.29
N VAL A 283 -16.02 8.92 -13.29
CA VAL A 283 -16.83 8.44 -12.15
C VAL A 283 -15.94 8.05 -10.97
N VAL A 284 -14.91 7.25 -11.23
CA VAL A 284 -13.96 6.80 -10.22
C VAL A 284 -13.21 8.01 -9.64
N LEU A 285 -12.85 8.98 -10.49
CA LEU A 285 -12.15 10.18 -10.05
C LEU A 285 -13.06 11.15 -9.27
N ALA A 286 -14.34 11.28 -9.63
CA ALA A 286 -15.32 12.07 -8.89
C ALA A 286 -15.52 11.51 -7.47
N ALA A 287 -15.57 10.18 -7.33
CA ALA A 287 -15.61 9.53 -6.02
C ALA A 287 -14.36 9.85 -5.18
N ALA A 288 -13.16 9.75 -5.77
CA ALA A 288 -11.90 10.08 -5.09
C ALA A 288 -11.82 11.56 -4.70
N ARG A 289 -12.25 12.47 -5.58
CA ARG A 289 -12.32 13.90 -5.32
C ARG A 289 -13.27 14.21 -4.15
N THR A 290 -14.42 13.56 -4.11
CA THR A 290 -15.38 13.71 -3.01
C THR A 290 -14.81 13.19 -1.70
N ALA A 291 -14.08 12.06 -1.73
CA ALA A 291 -13.37 11.55 -0.56
C ALA A 291 -12.29 12.52 -0.06
N LEU A 292 -11.55 13.16 -0.96
CA LEU A 292 -10.56 14.20 -0.63
C LEU A 292 -11.20 15.43 0.03
N GLN A 293 -12.38 15.84 -0.43
CA GLN A 293 -13.13 16.94 0.19
C GLN A 293 -13.61 16.55 1.60
N LEU A 294 -14.21 15.36 1.74
CA LEU A 294 -14.66 14.85 3.03
C LEU A 294 -13.52 14.67 4.03
N MET A 295 -12.32 14.27 3.58
CA MET A 295 -11.12 14.21 4.44
C MET A 295 -10.79 15.57 5.06
N GLN A 296 -10.96 16.66 4.30
CA GLN A 296 -10.70 18.03 4.76
C GLN A 296 -11.85 18.59 5.62
N GLU A 297 -13.08 18.19 5.35
CA GLU A 297 -14.28 18.65 6.08
C GLU A 297 -14.49 17.87 7.39
N GLU A 298 -14.21 16.56 7.40
CA GLU A 298 -14.46 15.63 8.50
C GLU A 298 -13.16 15.17 9.19
N THR A 299 -12.38 16.14 9.66
CA THR A 299 -11.05 15.90 10.28
C THR A 299 -11.08 14.93 11.45
N TRP A 300 -12.23 14.80 12.15
CA TRP A 300 -12.43 13.83 13.23
C TRP A 300 -12.12 12.38 12.83
N ARG A 301 -12.22 12.04 11.53
CA ARG A 301 -11.91 10.70 11.02
C ARG A 301 -10.43 10.38 11.17
N ILE A 302 -9.54 11.35 10.92
CA ILE A 302 -8.10 11.22 11.05
C ILE A 302 -7.74 10.97 12.52
N ASP A 303 -8.28 11.79 13.42
CA ASP A 303 -8.10 11.63 14.87
C ASP A 303 -8.61 10.27 15.36
N LYS A 304 -9.80 9.86 14.91
CA LYS A 304 -10.38 8.58 15.32
C LYS A 304 -9.56 7.40 14.80
N LEU A 305 -9.10 7.44 13.54
CA LEU A 305 -8.20 6.43 13.00
C LEU A 305 -6.91 6.33 13.82
N ALA A 306 -6.28 7.45 14.14
CA ALA A 306 -5.04 7.49 14.93
C ALA A 306 -5.26 6.88 16.33
N ARG A 307 -6.36 7.24 17.00
CA ARG A 307 -6.74 6.64 18.30
C ARG A 307 -6.98 5.14 18.20
N ASN A 308 -7.66 4.67 17.15
CA ASN A 308 -7.94 3.26 16.95
C ASN A 308 -6.65 2.44 16.78
N ALA A 309 -5.73 2.90 15.91
CA ALA A 309 -4.46 2.21 15.69
C ALA A 309 -3.56 2.22 16.94
N GLU A 310 -3.53 3.33 17.68
CA GLU A 310 -2.75 3.44 18.92
C GLU A 310 -3.34 2.57 20.05
N LEU A 311 -4.68 2.54 20.17
CA LEU A 311 -5.37 1.65 21.11
C LEU A 311 -5.02 0.19 20.83
N PHE A 312 -5.08 -0.24 19.56
CA PHE A 312 -4.70 -1.60 19.21
C PHE A 312 -3.25 -1.91 19.59
N ARG A 313 -2.32 -1.02 19.22
CA ARG A 313 -0.89 -1.19 19.53
C ARG A 313 -0.67 -1.34 21.04
N HIS A 314 -1.30 -0.47 21.83
CA HIS A 314 -1.24 -0.52 23.29
C HIS A 314 -1.78 -1.85 23.84
N VAL A 315 -3.01 -2.22 23.47
CA VAL A 315 -3.67 -3.46 23.96
C VAL A 315 -2.93 -4.71 23.50
N ALA A 316 -2.34 -4.72 22.30
CA ALA A 316 -1.50 -5.80 21.81
C ALA A 316 -0.28 -6.00 22.73
N HIS A 317 0.43 -4.92 23.07
CA HIS A 317 1.58 -4.99 23.99
C HIS A 317 1.18 -5.41 25.41
N GLU A 318 0.05 -4.92 25.94
CA GLU A 318 -0.48 -5.35 27.25
C GLU A 318 -0.75 -6.86 27.31
N ASN A 319 -1.07 -7.48 26.17
CA ASN A 319 -1.30 -8.92 26.05
C ASN A 319 -0.07 -9.71 25.57
N GLY A 320 1.11 -9.08 25.52
CA GLY A 320 2.38 -9.73 25.18
C GLY A 320 2.63 -9.95 23.69
N PHE A 321 1.84 -9.35 22.80
CA PHE A 321 2.08 -9.43 21.36
C PHE A 321 3.13 -8.41 20.89
N SER A 322 3.97 -8.82 19.95
CA SER A 322 4.93 -7.93 19.28
C SER A 322 4.31 -7.30 18.05
N THR A 323 4.38 -5.97 17.96
CA THR A 323 3.92 -5.19 16.81
C THR A 323 5.06 -4.71 15.91
N GLY A 324 6.28 -5.22 16.10
CA GLY A 324 7.45 -4.74 15.37
C GLY A 324 7.71 -3.24 15.60
N PRO A 325 8.21 -2.50 14.58
CA PRO A 325 8.53 -1.08 14.69
C PRO A 325 7.31 -0.16 14.48
N ALA A 326 6.10 -0.71 14.42
CA ALA A 326 4.89 0.05 14.10
C ALA A 326 4.70 1.28 15.01
N ILE A 327 4.44 2.43 14.39
CA ILE A 327 4.25 3.69 15.12
C ILE A 327 2.81 3.90 15.62
N GLY A 328 1.94 2.90 15.46
CA GLY A 328 0.53 3.00 15.86
C GLY A 328 -0.29 3.91 14.95
N ARG A 329 -0.05 3.87 13.63
CA ARG A 329 -0.77 4.68 12.63
C ARG A 329 -1.18 3.84 11.43
N GLY A 330 -2.48 3.80 11.13
CA GLY A 330 -3.04 3.17 9.94
C GLY A 330 -2.95 1.64 9.90
N VAL A 331 -1.74 1.09 9.91
CA VAL A 331 -1.46 -0.35 9.93
C VAL A 331 -0.58 -0.70 11.13
N VAL A 332 -0.95 -1.77 11.84
CA VAL A 332 -0.16 -2.33 12.94
C VAL A 332 -0.11 -3.84 12.75
N PRO A 333 1.07 -4.47 12.61
CA PRO A 333 1.18 -5.91 12.51
C PRO A 333 1.16 -6.58 13.89
N ILE A 334 0.91 -7.88 13.91
CA ILE A 334 1.35 -8.78 14.97
C ILE A 334 2.27 -9.82 14.34
N LEU A 335 3.47 -9.95 14.89
CA LEU A 335 4.51 -10.85 14.39
C LEU A 335 4.34 -12.25 15.00
N PHE A 336 4.62 -13.27 14.20
CA PHE A 336 4.56 -14.68 14.60
C PHE A 336 5.91 -15.36 14.32
N GLU A 337 6.16 -16.49 14.96
CA GLU A 337 7.39 -17.26 14.75
C GLU A 337 7.34 -18.12 13.48
N SER A 338 6.14 -18.57 13.09
CA SER A 338 5.95 -19.47 11.94
C SER A 338 4.78 -19.11 11.01
N ASP A 339 4.91 -19.51 9.74
CA ASP A 339 3.83 -19.39 8.76
C ASP A 339 2.58 -20.17 9.22
N LEU A 340 2.78 -21.34 9.85
CA LEU A 340 1.69 -22.20 10.33
C LEU A 340 0.87 -21.53 11.44
N GLU A 341 1.54 -20.97 12.46
CA GLU A 341 0.85 -20.24 13.54
C GLU A 341 0.10 -19.03 13.01
N THR A 342 0.67 -18.32 12.04
CA THR A 342 0.01 -17.15 11.42
C THR A 342 -1.26 -17.54 10.67
N MET A 343 -1.21 -18.63 9.89
CA MET A 343 -2.38 -19.18 9.18
C MET A 343 -3.44 -19.67 10.17
N TRP A 344 -3.02 -20.30 11.27
CA TRP A 344 -3.89 -20.79 12.32
C TRP A 344 -4.59 -19.63 13.06
N ALA A 345 -3.83 -18.58 13.40
CA ALA A 345 -4.36 -17.38 14.01
C ALA A 345 -5.39 -16.67 13.11
N ALA A 346 -5.09 -16.51 11.82
CA ALA A 346 -6.03 -15.93 10.85
C ALA A 346 -7.34 -16.73 10.76
N ARG A 347 -7.25 -18.06 10.76
CA ARG A 347 -8.42 -18.95 10.78
C ARG A 347 -9.24 -18.77 12.04
N HIS A 348 -8.58 -18.82 13.21
CA HIS A 348 -9.24 -18.67 14.50
C HIS A 348 -9.97 -17.33 14.58
N LEU A 349 -9.33 -16.25 14.15
CA LEU A 349 -9.96 -14.94 14.07
C LEU A 349 -11.19 -14.93 13.18
N LEU A 350 -11.12 -15.55 11.99
CA LEU A 350 -12.26 -15.63 11.10
C LEU A 350 -13.43 -16.39 11.74
N GLU A 351 -13.18 -17.51 12.41
CA GLU A 351 -14.20 -18.27 13.17
C GLU A 351 -14.87 -17.42 14.26
N LYS A 352 -14.20 -16.36 14.74
CA LYS A 352 -14.72 -15.38 15.70
C LYS A 352 -15.33 -14.12 15.06
N GLY A 353 -15.42 -14.07 13.73
CA GLY A 353 -15.97 -12.92 12.98
C GLY A 353 -14.95 -11.83 12.63
N TYR A 354 -13.65 -12.06 12.87
CA TYR A 354 -12.58 -11.11 12.53
C TYR A 354 -11.81 -11.57 11.29
N TYR A 355 -11.93 -10.84 10.20
CA TYR A 355 -11.18 -11.15 8.98
C TYR A 355 -9.85 -10.40 8.91
N VAL A 356 -8.75 -11.16 9.02
CA VAL A 356 -7.37 -10.67 8.96
C VAL A 356 -6.53 -11.66 8.14
N PRO A 357 -6.28 -11.40 6.85
CA PRO A 357 -5.56 -12.34 6.00
C PRO A 357 -4.08 -12.42 6.42
N PRO A 358 -3.50 -13.63 6.44
CA PRO A 358 -2.12 -13.82 6.89
C PRO A 358 -1.11 -13.40 5.82
N VAL A 359 -0.02 -12.80 6.28
CA VAL A 359 1.16 -12.52 5.47
C VAL A 359 2.18 -13.62 5.78
N VAL A 360 2.17 -14.63 4.91
CA VAL A 360 3.09 -15.78 4.96
C VAL A 360 3.91 -15.85 3.67
N ARG A 361 4.95 -16.70 3.66
CA ARG A 361 5.80 -16.93 2.48
C ARG A 361 5.04 -17.73 1.41
N ILE A 362 4.36 -17.02 0.53
CA ILE A 362 3.71 -17.57 -0.67
C ILE A 362 4.30 -16.88 -1.89
N GLY A 363 5.05 -17.63 -2.71
CA GLY A 363 5.66 -17.17 -3.96
C GLY A 363 6.92 -16.30 -3.84
N VAL A 364 7.04 -15.47 -2.79
CA VAL A 364 8.15 -14.52 -2.59
C VAL A 364 8.62 -14.59 -1.12
N PRO A 365 9.95 -14.56 -0.85
CA PRO A 365 10.47 -14.43 0.51
C PRO A 365 9.91 -13.16 1.17
N LYS A 366 9.49 -13.28 2.43
CA LYS A 366 9.05 -12.15 3.27
C LYS A 366 9.81 -12.19 4.59
N ASP A 367 9.94 -11.03 5.21
CA ASP A 367 10.84 -10.75 6.33
C ASP A 367 10.36 -11.36 7.66
N GLY A 368 9.19 -12.00 7.64
CA GLY A 368 8.66 -12.80 8.74
C GLY A 368 7.14 -12.94 8.61
N PRO A 369 6.58 -14.05 9.11
CA PRO A 369 5.15 -14.29 9.05
C PRO A 369 4.41 -13.38 10.04
N ARG A 370 3.30 -12.79 9.61
CA ARG A 370 2.58 -11.77 10.39
C ARG A 370 1.10 -11.65 10.00
N LEU A 371 0.30 -11.15 10.93
CA LEU A 371 -1.03 -10.61 10.62
C LEU A 371 -0.93 -9.09 10.57
N ARG A 372 -1.48 -8.45 9.53
CA ARG A 372 -1.48 -6.99 9.41
C ARG A 372 -2.88 -6.47 9.65
N PHE A 373 -3.03 -5.61 10.65
CA PHE A 373 -4.29 -4.99 10.99
C PHE A 373 -4.33 -3.60 10.40
N PHE A 374 -5.20 -3.40 9.42
CA PHE A 374 -5.49 -2.10 8.82
C PHE A 374 -6.69 -1.50 9.55
N PHE A 375 -6.49 -0.33 10.16
CA PHE A 375 -7.51 0.35 10.92
C PHE A 375 -8.33 1.29 10.05
N SER A 376 -9.55 1.52 10.49
CA SER A 376 -10.47 2.49 9.93
C SER A 376 -11.01 3.39 11.03
N ALA A 377 -11.35 4.62 10.68
CA ALA A 377 -12.18 5.48 11.54
C ALA A 377 -13.54 4.84 11.87
N ASN A 378 -14.01 3.85 11.09
CA ASN A 378 -15.25 3.14 11.38
C ASN A 378 -15.10 2.06 12.46
N HIS A 379 -13.89 1.58 12.77
CA HIS A 379 -13.71 0.60 13.84
C HIS A 379 -14.08 1.19 15.20
N THR A 380 -14.58 0.33 16.08
CA THR A 380 -14.92 0.65 17.46
C THR A 380 -13.89 0.07 18.42
N GLU A 381 -13.80 0.64 19.62
CA GLU A 381 -12.95 0.11 20.69
C GLU A 381 -13.29 -1.33 21.06
N ALA A 382 -14.58 -1.71 21.03
CA ALA A 382 -15.02 -3.07 21.32
C ALA A 382 -14.46 -4.09 20.31
N GLU A 383 -14.46 -3.74 19.02
CA GLU A 383 -13.90 -4.60 17.96
C GLU A 383 -12.38 -4.73 18.11
N ILE A 384 -11.69 -3.65 18.46
CA ILE A 384 -10.24 -3.62 18.65
C ILE A 384 -9.81 -4.46 19.84
N ARG A 385 -10.49 -4.33 20.99
CA ARG A 385 -10.22 -5.17 22.16
C ARG A 385 -10.63 -6.61 21.93
N GLY A 386 -11.75 -6.82 21.23
CA GLY A 386 -12.28 -8.14 20.91
C GLY A 386 -11.36 -8.96 20.02
N VAL A 387 -10.74 -8.35 19.01
CA VAL A 387 -9.79 -9.08 18.14
C VAL A 387 -8.51 -9.49 18.87
N ILE A 388 -7.99 -8.66 19.79
CA ILE A 388 -6.85 -9.03 20.63
C ILE A 388 -7.23 -10.14 21.63
N ALA A 389 -8.41 -10.05 22.24
CA ALA A 389 -8.90 -11.12 23.12
C ALA A 389 -9.03 -12.45 22.37
N ALA A 390 -9.57 -12.42 21.14
CA ALA A 390 -9.65 -13.60 20.28
C ALA A 390 -8.26 -14.16 19.92
N LEU A 391 -7.26 -13.30 19.67
CA LEU A 391 -5.88 -13.76 19.46
C LEU A 391 -5.27 -14.40 20.72
N ARG A 392 -5.51 -13.83 21.90
CA ARG A 392 -4.99 -14.37 23.16
C ARG A 392 -5.56 -15.76 23.45
N ASP A 393 -6.82 -15.97 23.09
CA ASP A 393 -7.55 -17.22 23.36
C ASP A 393 -7.36 -18.26 22.23
N ILE A 394 -6.37 -18.06 21.34
CA ILE A 394 -6.05 -19.01 20.27
C ILE A 394 -5.68 -20.38 20.87
N PRO A 395 -6.33 -21.47 20.45
CA PRO A 395 -5.96 -22.81 20.87
C PRO A 395 -4.62 -23.23 20.25
N PRO A 396 -3.87 -24.15 20.88
CA PRO A 396 -2.66 -24.72 20.28
C PRO A 396 -2.95 -25.24 18.88
N VAL A 397 -1.97 -25.12 17.98
CA VAL A 397 -2.09 -25.69 16.63
C VAL A 397 -2.34 -27.19 16.75
N SER A 398 -3.42 -27.70 16.15
CA SER A 398 -3.80 -29.11 16.30
C SER A 398 -2.74 -30.04 15.69
N GLU A 399 -2.57 -31.24 16.27
CA GLU A 399 -1.66 -32.25 15.70
C GLU A 399 -2.03 -32.62 14.26
N GLU A 400 -3.31 -32.55 13.91
CA GLU A 400 -3.79 -32.78 12.55
C GLU A 400 -3.31 -31.68 11.59
N ALA A 401 -3.42 -30.40 12.00
CA ALA A 401 -2.89 -29.28 11.22
C ALA A 401 -1.37 -29.38 11.05
N GLN A 402 -0.64 -29.72 12.12
CA GLN A 402 0.81 -29.95 12.05
C GLN A 402 1.16 -31.08 11.08
N ARG A 403 0.43 -32.20 11.11
CA ARG A 403 0.64 -33.36 10.21
C ARG A 403 0.37 -33.02 8.75
N ILE A 404 -0.74 -32.32 8.46
CA ILE A 404 -1.10 -31.95 7.08
C ILE A 404 -0.05 -31.00 6.49
N VAL A 405 0.37 -29.99 7.25
CA VAL A 405 1.40 -29.05 6.78
C VAL A 405 2.76 -29.75 6.62
N ALA A 406 3.16 -30.63 7.53
CA ALA A 406 4.40 -31.41 7.39
C ALA A 406 4.39 -32.33 6.15
N ALA A 407 3.26 -32.98 5.85
CA ALA A 407 3.09 -33.80 4.64
C ALA A 407 3.17 -32.94 3.37
N ALA A 408 2.57 -31.75 3.39
CA ALA A 408 2.53 -30.85 2.26
C ALA A 408 3.88 -30.14 2.01
N MET A 409 4.67 -29.86 3.07
CA MET A 409 6.03 -29.29 2.95
C MET A 409 7.11 -30.33 2.59
N SER A 410 6.93 -31.60 2.96
CA SER A 410 7.87 -32.69 2.62
C SER A 410 7.77 -33.17 1.16
N GLY A 411 6.79 -32.65 0.39
CA GLY A 411 6.56 -33.06 -0.99
C GLY A 411 6.06 -34.51 -1.12
N ALA A 412 5.57 -35.09 -0.02
CA ALA A 412 5.13 -36.48 0.08
C ALA A 412 3.63 -36.69 -0.22
N ALA A 413 2.95 -35.69 -0.79
CA ALA A 413 1.69 -35.91 -1.47
C ALA A 413 2.01 -36.51 -2.86
N ALA A 414 1.91 -37.84 -2.91
CA ALA A 414 2.17 -38.73 -4.05
C ALA A 414 1.30 -38.42 -5.27
#